data_AF-A0AAW2FAC3-F1
#
_entry.id   AF-A0AAW2FAC3-F1
#
_cell.length_a   1.000
_cell.length_b   1.000
_cell.length_c   1.000
_cell.angle_alpha   90.00
_cell.angle_beta   90.00
_cell.angle_gamma   90.00
#
_symmetry.space_group_name_H-M   'P 1'
#
loop_
_entity.id
_entity.type
_entity.pdbx_description
1 polymer ?
#
loop_
_entity_poly.entity_id
_entity_poly.type
_entity_poly.pdbx_seq_one_letter_code
_entity_poly.pdbx_strand_id
1 'polypeptide(L)'
;MVERIQSNSKKLCETLQTKYPGSDNVAELKASEEKLIKAYYAACSSHLKTLKNVVKKFIAIPDNVLANEDKLQEVQYTETELQCMHEKLEELQQKAKQVIMLNVALKEEIQLIEQFSICLDNTDRLRHIIESAVTCSNGSEIISQLVENYKQLSAILDNDPSVENMIYNSVNYKHTDTDINTF
;
A
#
# COMPACT_ATOMS: atom_id res chain seq x y z
N MET A 1 -47.28 5.35 42.04
CA MET A 1 -47.39 4.84 43.43
C MET A 1 -47.92 5.90 44.38
N VAL A 2 -47.34 7.11 44.40
CA VAL A 2 -47.82 8.25 45.23
C VAL A 2 -49.27 8.61 44.93
N GLU A 3 -49.64 8.71 43.65
CA GLU A 3 -51.02 8.99 43.22
C GLU A 3 -52.03 7.94 43.71
N ARG A 4 -51.61 6.67 43.80
CA ARG A 4 -52.46 5.59 44.35
C ARG A 4 -52.64 5.72 45.85
N ILE A 5 -51.59 6.08 46.60
CA ILE A 5 -51.68 6.29 48.06
C ILE A 5 -52.57 7.49 48.36
N GLN A 6 -52.39 8.61 47.64
CA GLN A 6 -53.25 9.79 47.76
C GLN A 6 -54.69 9.48 47.37
N SER A 7 -54.93 8.80 46.25
CA SER A 7 -56.29 8.42 45.82
C SER A 7 -56.97 7.48 46.82
N ASN A 8 -56.26 6.50 47.37
CA ASN A 8 -56.82 5.57 48.36
C ASN A 8 -57.09 6.26 49.70
N SER A 9 -56.17 7.12 50.15
CA SER A 9 -56.33 7.90 51.39
C SER A 9 -57.52 8.86 51.30
N LYS A 10 -57.69 9.49 50.13
CA LYS A 10 -58.82 10.38 49.85
C LYS A 10 -60.15 9.63 49.81
N LYS A 11 -60.21 8.50 49.10
CA LYS A 11 -61.39 7.62 49.07
C LYS A 11 -61.78 7.10 50.45
N LEU A 12 -60.78 6.77 51.29
CA LEU A 12 -61.02 6.34 52.66
C LEU A 12 -61.63 7.47 53.50
N CYS A 13 -61.09 8.68 53.40
CA CYS A 13 -61.64 9.85 54.10
C CYS A 13 -63.05 10.22 53.61
N GLU A 14 -63.29 10.21 52.29
CA GLU A 14 -64.62 10.43 51.69
C GLU A 14 -65.64 9.38 52.16
N THR A 15 -65.24 8.11 52.23
CA THR A 15 -66.09 7.01 52.71
C THR A 15 -66.42 7.18 54.21
N LEU A 16 -65.44 7.58 55.02
CA LEU A 16 -65.63 7.80 56.46
C LEU A 16 -66.56 8.99 56.73
N GLN A 17 -66.41 10.08 55.97
CA GLN A 17 -67.32 11.24 56.04
C GLN A 17 -68.76 10.88 55.62
N THR A 18 -68.91 9.99 54.64
CA THR A 18 -70.23 9.54 54.17
C THR A 18 -70.91 8.59 55.16
N LYS A 19 -70.15 7.71 55.83
CA LYS A 19 -70.68 6.73 56.79
C LYS A 19 -70.98 7.31 58.18
N TYR A 20 -70.29 8.36 58.59
CA TYR A 20 -70.46 9.00 59.90
C TYR A 20 -70.77 10.50 59.76
N PRO A 21 -71.94 10.86 59.20
CA PRO A 21 -72.34 12.26 59.04
C PRO A 21 -72.61 12.88 60.42
N GLY A 22 -71.88 13.95 60.77
CA GLY A 22 -72.08 14.71 62.00
C GLY A 22 -70.94 14.66 63.02
N SER A 23 -69.79 14.03 62.73
CA SER A 23 -68.61 14.24 63.56
C SER A 23 -68.01 15.62 63.25
N ASP A 24 -67.95 16.52 64.22
CA ASP A 24 -67.29 17.84 64.13
C ASP A 24 -65.76 17.74 63.85
N ASN A 25 -65.24 16.53 63.68
CA ASN A 25 -63.81 16.23 63.58
C ASN A 25 -63.32 16.06 62.13
N VAL A 26 -64.00 16.64 61.13
CA VAL A 26 -63.56 16.61 59.72
C VAL A 26 -62.13 17.18 59.56
N ALA A 27 -61.81 18.20 60.36
CA ALA A 27 -60.46 18.76 60.41
C ALA A 27 -59.42 17.75 60.94
N GLU A 28 -59.76 16.97 61.97
CA GLU A 28 -58.88 15.93 62.51
C GLU A 28 -58.68 14.79 61.51
N LEU A 29 -59.74 14.40 60.79
CA LEU A 29 -59.68 13.38 59.76
C LEU A 29 -58.74 13.80 58.61
N LYS A 30 -58.86 15.03 58.11
CA LYS A 30 -57.93 15.58 57.10
C LYS A 30 -56.50 15.67 57.63
N ALA A 31 -56.30 16.08 58.88
CA ALA A 31 -54.98 16.11 59.49
C ALA A 31 -54.36 14.70 59.63
N SER A 32 -55.18 13.68 59.90
CA SER A 32 -54.75 12.28 59.93
C SER A 32 -54.39 11.75 58.54
N GLU A 33 -55.15 12.15 57.51
CA GLU A 33 -54.88 11.82 56.10
C GLU A 33 -53.52 12.35 55.66
N GLU A 34 -53.23 13.63 55.93
CA GLU A 34 -51.95 14.24 55.60
C GLU A 34 -50.79 13.58 56.34
N LYS A 35 -50.96 13.25 57.62
CA LYS A 35 -49.96 12.51 58.41
C LYS A 35 -49.68 11.13 57.81
N LEU A 36 -50.73 10.42 57.39
CA LEU A 36 -50.61 9.10 56.77
C LEU A 36 -49.85 9.17 55.44
N ILE A 37 -50.20 10.12 54.57
CA ILE A 37 -49.53 10.33 53.28
C ILE A 37 -48.04 10.68 53.51
N LYS A 38 -47.75 11.58 54.45
CA LYS A 38 -46.37 11.96 54.79
C LYS A 38 -45.57 10.79 55.34
N ALA A 39 -46.16 9.98 56.22
CA ALA A 39 -45.51 8.79 56.77
C ALA A 39 -45.18 7.76 55.70
N TYR A 40 -46.13 7.47 54.80
CA TYR A 40 -45.89 6.60 53.65
C TYR A 40 -44.80 7.15 52.73
N TYR A 41 -44.80 8.45 52.45
CA TYR A 41 -43.78 9.06 51.61
C TYR A 41 -42.38 8.96 52.23
N ALA A 42 -42.26 9.24 53.53
CA ALA A 42 -40.99 9.13 54.26
C ALA A 42 -40.46 7.69 54.24
N ALA A 43 -41.33 6.70 54.50
CA ALA A 43 -40.95 5.29 54.46
C ALA A 43 -40.50 4.86 53.04
N CYS A 44 -41.28 5.19 52.01
CA CYS A 44 -40.96 4.87 50.62
C CYS A 44 -39.67 5.55 50.14
N SER A 45 -39.42 6.80 50.55
CA SER A 45 -38.22 7.54 50.16
C SER A 45 -36.93 6.83 50.63
N SER A 46 -36.94 6.30 51.85
CA SER A 46 -35.80 5.52 52.37
C SER A 46 -35.54 4.26 51.53
N HIS A 47 -36.59 3.52 51.18
CA HIS A 47 -36.48 2.32 50.37
C HIS A 47 -36.05 2.63 48.94
N LEU A 48 -36.51 3.74 48.36
CA LEU A 48 -36.15 4.17 47.01
C LEU A 48 -34.68 4.60 46.94
N LYS A 49 -34.15 5.21 48.01
CA LYS A 49 -32.71 5.50 48.13
C LYS A 49 -31.89 4.21 48.17
N THR A 50 -32.33 3.20 48.92
CA THR A 50 -31.67 1.88 48.94
C THR A 50 -31.73 1.21 47.57
N LEU A 51 -32.90 1.20 46.92
CA LEU A 51 -33.06 0.65 45.57
C LEU A 51 -32.14 1.35 44.57
N LYS A 52 -32.05 2.69 44.61
CA LYS A 52 -31.14 3.45 43.76
C LYS A 52 -29.68 3.01 43.95
N ASN A 53 -29.26 2.76 45.18
CA ASN A 53 -27.91 2.28 45.46
C ASN A 53 -27.67 0.88 44.90
N VAL A 54 -28.65 -0.02 45.02
CA VAL A 54 -28.56 -1.37 44.45
C VAL A 54 -28.49 -1.31 42.93
N VAL A 55 -29.38 -0.56 42.28
CA VAL A 55 -29.37 -0.38 40.82
C VAL A 55 -28.05 0.22 40.36
N LYS A 56 -27.52 1.23 41.07
CA LYS A 56 -26.21 1.83 40.77
C LYS A 56 -25.10 0.77 40.78
N LYS A 57 -25.10 -0.17 41.72
CA LYS A 57 -24.12 -1.27 41.76
C LYS A 57 -24.25 -2.25 40.60
N PHE A 58 -25.47 -2.47 40.07
CA PHE A 58 -25.69 -3.36 38.94
C PHE A 58 -25.31 -2.74 37.59
N ILE A 59 -25.51 -1.44 37.43
CA ILE A 59 -25.21 -0.73 36.17
C ILE A 59 -23.79 -0.18 36.12
N ALA A 60 -23.13 -0.01 37.27
CA ALA A 60 -21.77 0.51 37.32
C ALA A 60 -20.79 -0.52 36.75
N ILE A 61 -19.94 -0.06 35.85
CA ILE A 61 -18.77 -0.80 35.42
C ILE A 61 -17.79 -0.80 36.60
N PRO A 62 -17.32 -1.97 37.08
CA PRO A 62 -16.34 -2.03 38.16
C PRO A 62 -15.04 -1.31 37.77
N ASP A 63 -14.46 -0.54 38.68
CA ASP A 63 -13.24 0.24 38.42
C ASP A 63 -12.03 -0.64 38.04
N ASN A 64 -12.08 -1.94 38.38
CA ASN A 64 -11.05 -2.92 38.08
C ASN A 64 -11.24 -3.62 36.72
N VAL A 65 -12.29 -3.29 35.97
CA VAL A 65 -12.60 -3.91 34.68
C VAL A 65 -12.54 -2.85 33.59
N LEU A 66 -11.56 -2.97 32.70
CA LEU A 66 -11.56 -2.23 31.44
C LEU A 66 -12.65 -2.79 30.54
N ALA A 67 -13.45 -1.90 29.97
CA ALA A 67 -14.43 -2.27 28.96
C ALA A 67 -13.72 -2.76 27.68
N ASN A 68 -14.40 -3.54 26.85
CA ASN A 68 -13.77 -4.11 25.65
C ASN A 68 -13.32 -3.02 24.67
N GLU A 69 -14.06 -1.92 24.62
CA GLU A 69 -13.76 -0.70 23.88
C GLU A 69 -12.46 -0.01 24.35
N ASP A 70 -12.08 -0.16 25.61
CA ASP A 70 -10.90 0.48 26.21
C ASP A 70 -9.68 -0.45 26.29
N LYS A 71 -9.70 -1.64 25.68
CA LYS A 71 -8.58 -2.58 25.70
C LYS A 71 -7.24 -1.98 25.26
N LEU A 72 -7.26 -1.02 24.34
CA LEU A 72 -6.03 -0.33 23.90
C LEU A 72 -5.37 0.50 25.01
N GLN A 73 -6.11 0.85 26.06
CA GLN A 73 -5.62 1.56 27.25
C GLN A 73 -5.05 0.60 28.31
N GLU A 74 -5.14 -0.72 28.11
CA GLU A 74 -4.54 -1.72 29.00
C GLU A 74 -3.04 -1.48 29.17
N VAL A 75 -2.36 -1.10 28.08
CA VAL A 75 -0.98 -0.64 28.09
C VAL A 75 -0.97 0.87 27.99
N GLN A 76 -0.58 1.54 29.07
CA GLN A 76 -0.42 2.99 29.08
C GLN A 76 1.01 3.33 28.68
N TYR A 77 1.15 4.11 27.61
CA TYR A 77 2.42 4.71 27.24
C TYR A 77 2.57 6.05 27.96
N THR A 78 3.76 6.27 28.50
CA THR A 78 4.16 7.60 28.97
C THR A 78 4.37 8.54 27.77
N GLU A 79 4.23 9.84 27.98
CA GLU A 79 4.47 10.84 26.92
C GLU A 79 5.88 10.71 26.33
N THR A 80 6.88 10.41 27.17
CA THR A 80 8.26 10.17 26.76
C THR A 80 8.40 8.94 25.85
N GLU A 81 7.65 7.87 26.11
CA GLU A 81 7.66 6.68 25.27
C GLU A 81 6.97 6.95 23.93
N LEU A 82 5.86 7.68 23.92
CA LEU A 82 5.18 8.09 22.69
C LEU A 82 6.08 8.95 21.81
N GLN A 83 6.74 9.94 22.40
CA GLN A 83 7.68 10.81 21.70
C GLN A 83 8.86 10.01 21.11
N CYS A 84 9.44 9.10 21.90
CA CYS A 84 10.52 8.22 21.42
C CYS A 84 10.07 7.33 20.25
N MET A 85 8.85 6.78 20.30
CA MET A 85 8.30 6.00 19.19
C MET A 85 8.08 6.85 17.94
N HIS A 86 7.65 8.10 18.11
CA HIS A 86 7.46 9.03 17.01
C HIS A 86 8.78 9.41 16.32
N GLU A 87 9.80 9.77 17.11
CA GLU A 87 11.14 10.09 16.60
C GLU A 87 11.76 8.89 15.87
N LYS A 88 11.63 7.69 16.43
CA LYS A 88 12.09 6.46 15.78
C LYS A 88 11.36 6.18 14.47
N LEU A 89 10.06 6.45 14.42
CA LEU A 89 9.27 6.30 13.19
C LEU A 89 9.76 7.28 12.11
N GLU A 90 9.99 8.54 12.48
CA GLU A 90 10.49 9.57 11.56
C GLU A 90 11.88 9.20 11.02
N GLU A 91 12.79 8.76 11.88
CA GLU A 91 14.13 8.30 11.49
C GLU A 91 14.05 7.13 10.49
N LEU A 92 13.20 6.14 10.76
CA LEU A 92 13.00 5.00 9.86
C LEU A 92 12.42 5.41 8.52
N GLN A 93 11.46 6.33 8.50
CA GLN A 93 10.89 6.85 7.26
C GLN A 93 11.93 7.62 6.43
N GLN A 94 12.79 8.41 7.08
CA GLN A 94 13.86 9.12 6.39
C GLN A 94 14.89 8.14 5.80
N LYS A 95 15.30 7.12 6.56
CA LYS A 95 16.19 6.06 6.07
C LYS A 95 15.57 5.30 4.90
N ALA A 96 14.28 4.96 4.98
CA ALA A 96 13.59 4.30 3.87
C ALA A 96 13.63 5.15 2.59
N LYS A 97 13.37 6.47 2.68
CA LYS A 97 13.48 7.38 1.53
C LYS A 97 14.88 7.40 0.92
N GLN A 98 15.91 7.46 1.76
CA GLN A 98 17.31 7.44 1.31
C GLN A 98 17.66 6.12 0.59
N VAL A 99 17.25 4.99 1.16
CA VAL A 99 17.48 3.67 0.55
C VAL A 99 16.75 3.53 -0.78
N ILE A 100 15.53 4.04 -0.88
CA ILE A 100 14.78 4.05 -2.15
C ILE A 100 15.52 4.87 -3.20
N MET A 101 15.97 6.07 -2.85
CA MET A 101 16.72 6.93 -3.78
C MET A 101 18.03 6.27 -4.23
N LEU A 102 18.77 5.69 -3.29
CA LEU A 102 20.00 4.95 -3.59
C LEU A 102 19.72 3.74 -4.50
N ASN A 103 18.66 2.98 -4.26
CA ASN A 103 18.27 1.85 -5.10
C ASN A 103 17.90 2.28 -6.53
N VAL A 104 17.27 3.45 -6.69
CA VAL A 104 17.00 4.01 -8.02
C VAL A 104 18.32 4.37 -8.72
N ALA A 105 19.22 5.08 -8.04
CA ALA A 105 20.52 5.44 -8.61
C ALA A 105 21.35 4.21 -9.01
N LEU A 106 21.38 3.17 -8.16
CA LEU A 106 22.09 1.92 -8.45
C LEU A 106 21.51 1.19 -9.68
N LYS A 107 20.18 1.24 -9.88
CA LYS A 107 19.56 0.66 -11.08
C LYS A 107 19.95 1.42 -12.34
N GLU A 108 20.01 2.75 -12.27
CA GLU A 108 20.49 3.59 -13.36
C GLU A 108 21.96 3.30 -13.69
N GLU A 109 22.82 3.13 -12.68
CA GLU A 109 24.22 2.74 -12.87
C GLU A 109 24.37 1.37 -13.55
N ILE A 110 23.59 0.37 -13.14
CA ILE A 110 23.59 -0.95 -13.78
C ILE A 110 23.23 -0.83 -15.26
N GLN A 111 22.18 -0.06 -15.58
CA GLN A 111 21.76 0.15 -16.96
C GLN A 111 22.86 0.84 -17.79
N LEU A 112 23.57 1.81 -17.22
CA LEU A 112 24.71 2.45 -17.89
C LEU A 112 25.85 1.48 -18.15
N ILE A 113 26.18 0.61 -17.19
CA ILE A 113 27.22 -0.42 -17.36
C ILE A 113 26.87 -1.37 -18.51
N GLU A 114 25.61 -1.78 -18.62
CA GLU A 114 25.13 -2.61 -19.74
C GLU A 114 25.33 -1.90 -21.09
N GLN A 115 25.02 -0.60 -21.18
CA GLN A 115 25.26 0.19 -22.39
C GLN A 115 26.76 0.30 -22.73
N PHE A 116 27.63 0.48 -21.72
CA PHE A 116 29.07 0.49 -21.94
C PHE A 116 29.59 -0.86 -22.46
N SER A 117 29.04 -1.98 -21.97
CA SER A 117 29.40 -3.31 -22.49
C SER A 117 29.08 -3.46 -23.97
N ILE A 118 27.93 -2.95 -24.42
CA ILE A 118 27.55 -2.95 -25.85
C ILE A 118 28.52 -2.09 -26.66
N CYS A 119 28.91 -0.92 -26.14
CA CYS A 119 29.84 -0.02 -26.81
C CYS A 119 31.24 -0.64 -26.95
N LEU A 120 31.70 -1.38 -25.92
CA LEU A 120 32.96 -2.12 -25.96
C LEU A 120 32.94 -3.17 -27.06
N ASP A 121 31.90 -4.01 -27.11
CA ASP A 121 31.75 -5.04 -28.16
C ASP A 121 31.71 -4.43 -29.57
N ASN A 122 30.98 -3.32 -29.76
CA ASN A 122 30.96 -2.60 -31.02
C ASN A 122 32.34 -2.03 -31.41
N THR A 123 33.10 -1.55 -30.42
CA THR A 123 34.45 -1.03 -30.64
C THR A 123 35.41 -2.15 -31.05
N ASP A 124 35.33 -3.31 -30.40
CA ASP A 124 36.14 -4.48 -30.76
C ASP A 124 35.78 -5.00 -32.16
N ARG A 125 34.50 -5.02 -32.52
CA ARG A 125 34.04 -5.34 -33.89
C ARG A 125 34.60 -4.34 -34.91
N LEU A 126 34.52 -3.04 -34.64
CA LEU A 126 35.07 -2.01 -35.53
C LEU A 126 36.59 -2.15 -35.67
N ARG A 127 37.30 -2.41 -34.57
CA ARG A 127 38.73 -2.69 -34.58
C ARG A 127 39.05 -3.87 -35.49
N HIS A 128 38.34 -4.99 -35.36
CA HIS A 128 38.54 -6.17 -36.21
C HIS A 128 38.30 -5.85 -37.69
N ILE A 129 37.26 -5.06 -38.01
CA ILE A 129 37.01 -4.60 -39.39
C ILE A 129 38.20 -3.79 -39.92
N ILE A 130 38.69 -2.81 -39.14
CA ILE A 130 39.84 -1.97 -39.55
C ILE A 130 41.10 -2.82 -39.72
N GLU A 131 41.41 -3.70 -38.78
CA GLU A 131 42.56 -4.61 -38.86
C GLU A 131 42.46 -5.50 -40.12
N SER A 132 41.28 -6.08 -40.39
CA SER A 132 41.06 -6.87 -41.60
C SER A 132 41.24 -6.05 -42.88
N ALA A 133 40.75 -4.80 -42.92
CA ALA A 133 40.89 -3.91 -44.07
C ALA A 133 42.36 -3.49 -44.29
N VAL A 134 43.12 -3.23 -43.23
CA VAL A 134 44.56 -2.93 -43.32
C VAL A 134 45.34 -4.14 -43.81
N THR A 135 45.01 -5.35 -43.35
CA THR A 135 45.62 -6.58 -43.88
C THR A 135 45.19 -6.88 -45.32
N CYS A 136 44.04 -6.35 -45.77
CA CYS A 136 43.58 -6.35 -47.15
C CYS A 136 44.30 -5.26 -48.00
N SER A 137 45.60 -5.07 -47.76
CA SER A 137 46.51 -4.14 -48.46
C SER A 137 46.55 -4.36 -49.97
N ASN A 138 46.08 -5.50 -50.46
CA ASN A 138 46.14 -5.86 -51.87
C ASN A 138 44.81 -5.60 -52.59
N GLY A 139 43.79 -5.01 -51.95
CA GLY A 139 42.51 -4.73 -52.61
C GLY A 139 42.68 -3.86 -53.86
N SER A 140 43.52 -2.82 -53.79
CA SER A 140 43.85 -1.99 -54.95
C SER A 140 44.63 -2.77 -56.01
N GLU A 141 45.59 -3.60 -55.62
CA GLU A 141 46.37 -4.41 -56.55
C GLU A 141 45.49 -5.45 -57.26
N ILE A 142 44.59 -6.12 -56.54
CA ILE A 142 43.64 -7.10 -57.08
C ILE A 142 42.68 -6.41 -58.06
N ILE A 143 42.16 -5.23 -57.72
CA ILE A 143 41.30 -4.45 -58.62
C ILE A 143 42.08 -4.01 -59.87
N SER A 144 43.31 -3.52 -59.71
CA SER A 144 44.16 -3.15 -60.86
C SER A 144 44.49 -4.36 -61.74
N GLN A 145 44.76 -5.52 -61.15
CA GLN A 145 45.06 -6.75 -61.87
C GLN A 145 43.82 -7.29 -62.60
N LEU A 146 42.64 -7.18 -62.00
CA LEU A 146 41.37 -7.52 -62.64
C LEU A 146 41.05 -6.62 -63.83
N VAL A 147 41.27 -5.30 -63.70
CA VAL A 147 41.09 -4.33 -64.79
C VAL A 147 42.04 -4.64 -65.94
N GLU A 148 43.28 -5.00 -65.64
CA GLU A 148 44.27 -5.32 -66.66
C GLU A 148 43.95 -6.63 -67.38
N ASN A 149 43.51 -7.65 -66.64
CA ASN A 149 43.02 -8.92 -67.21
C ASN A 149 41.82 -8.70 -68.14
N TYR A 150 40.88 -7.82 -67.76
CA TYR A 150 39.72 -7.49 -68.59
C TYR A 150 40.13 -6.79 -69.89
N LYS A 151 41.06 -5.83 -69.83
CA LYS A 151 41.59 -5.16 -71.03
C LYS A 151 42.31 -6.12 -71.98
N GLN A 152 43.06 -7.07 -71.43
CA GLN A 152 43.71 -8.12 -72.23
C GLN A 152 42.68 -9.01 -72.90
N LEU A 153 41.64 -9.44 -72.17
CA LEU A 153 40.55 -10.22 -72.73
C LEU A 153 39.78 -9.48 -73.82
N SER A 154 39.44 -8.20 -73.60
CA SER A 154 38.74 -7.40 -74.61
C SER A 154 39.60 -7.17 -75.84
N ALA A 155 40.91 -6.93 -75.67
CA ALA A 155 41.83 -6.76 -76.79
C ALA A 155 42.03 -8.06 -77.60
N ILE A 156 41.97 -9.23 -76.96
CA ILE A 156 41.98 -10.53 -77.66
C ILE A 156 40.69 -10.72 -78.45
N LEU A 157 39.54 -10.32 -77.88
CA LEU A 157 38.23 -10.43 -78.52
C LEU A 157 38.07 -9.46 -79.70
N ASP A 158 38.69 -8.28 -79.63
CA ASP A 158 38.59 -7.24 -80.66
C ASP A 158 39.58 -7.42 -81.84
N ASN A 159 40.64 -8.24 -81.69
CA ASN A 159 41.71 -8.37 -82.70
C ASN A 159 41.65 -9.63 -83.58
N ASP A 160 40.63 -10.49 -83.51
CA ASP A 160 40.51 -11.62 -84.44
C ASP A 160 39.04 -11.91 -84.86
N PRO A 161 38.69 -11.89 -86.17
CA PRO A 161 37.35 -12.24 -86.65
C PRO A 161 37.05 -13.76 -86.64
N SER A 162 37.89 -14.60 -86.06
CA SER A 162 37.69 -16.06 -86.09
C SER A 162 37.81 -16.69 -84.70
N VAL A 163 36.70 -16.71 -83.95
CA VAL A 163 36.59 -17.56 -82.75
C VAL A 163 35.73 -18.78 -83.08
N GLU A 164 36.34 -19.74 -83.77
CA GLU A 164 35.87 -21.11 -83.80
C GLU A 164 36.72 -21.92 -82.80
N ASN A 165 36.10 -22.32 -81.68
CA ASN A 165 36.56 -23.34 -80.72
C ASN A 165 37.95 -23.19 -80.08
N MET A 166 38.05 -22.53 -78.92
CA MET A 166 39.12 -22.84 -77.95
C MET A 166 38.62 -22.86 -76.49
N ILE A 167 38.37 -24.09 -76.03
CA ILE A 167 38.62 -24.68 -74.70
C ILE A 167 38.61 -23.72 -73.49
N TYR A 168 37.54 -23.83 -72.69
CA TYR A 168 37.48 -23.38 -71.29
C TYR A 168 38.61 -24.03 -70.48
N ASN A 169 39.63 -23.26 -70.08
CA ASN A 169 40.46 -23.63 -68.95
C ASN A 169 39.76 -23.18 -67.66
N SER A 170 39.30 -24.16 -66.87
CA SER A 170 38.74 -23.95 -65.54
C SER A 170 39.84 -23.49 -64.59
N VAL A 171 39.93 -22.17 -64.38
CA VAL A 171 40.66 -21.64 -63.22
C VAL A 171 39.80 -21.88 -61.99
N ASN A 172 40.21 -22.86 -61.20
CA ASN A 172 39.61 -23.25 -59.92
C ASN A 172 39.77 -22.11 -58.91
N TYR A 173 38.83 -21.15 -58.91
CA TYR A 173 38.66 -20.24 -57.80
C TYR A 173 38.07 -21.04 -56.64
N LYS A 174 38.90 -21.37 -55.65
CA LYS A 174 38.39 -21.74 -54.33
C LYS A 174 37.73 -20.50 -53.73
N HIS A 175 36.46 -20.29 -54.03
CA HIS A 175 35.61 -19.43 -53.23
C HIS A 175 35.47 -20.09 -51.86
N THR A 176 36.06 -19.50 -50.84
CA THR A 176 35.50 -19.63 -49.50
C THR A 176 34.24 -18.79 -49.49
N ASP A 177 33.09 -19.46 -49.58
CA ASP A 177 31.78 -18.86 -49.30
C ASP A 177 31.83 -18.26 -47.89
N THR A 178 31.92 -16.94 -47.80
CA THR A 178 31.46 -16.23 -46.61
C THR A 178 29.96 -16.04 -46.78
N ASP A 179 29.20 -16.89 -46.10
CA ASP A 179 27.76 -16.78 -45.89
C ASP A 179 27.46 -15.41 -45.26
N ILE A 180 27.01 -14.45 -46.08
CA ILE A 180 26.40 -13.22 -45.60
C ILE A 180 24.90 -13.52 -45.47
N ASN A 181 24.55 -14.30 -44.46
CA ASN A 181 23.17 -14.42 -43.99
C ASN A 181 23.12 -15.00 -42.57
N THR A 182 23.62 -14.23 -41.61
CA THR A 182 22.93 -14.07 -40.32
C THR A 182 23.51 -12.84 -39.63
N PHE A 183 22.68 -11.83 -39.37
CA PHE A 183 22.55 -11.02 -38.15
C PHE A 183 21.69 -9.79 -38.45
#